data_AF-A0A3D8LFE9-F1
#
_entry.id   AF-A0A3D8LFE9-F1
#
_cell.length_a   1.000
_cell.length_b   1.000
_cell.length_c   1.000
_cell.angle_alpha   90.00
_cell.angle_beta   90.00
_cell.angle_gamma   90.00
#
_symmetry.space_group_name_H-M   'P 1'
#
loop_
_entity.id
_entity.type
_entity.pdbx_description
1 polymer ?
#
loop_
_entity_poly.entity_id
_entity_poly.type
_entity_poly.pdbx_seq_one_letter_code
_entity_poly.pdbx_strand_id
1 'polypeptide(L)'
;MDKEQVLTNQVVVVKDGVISAMGKSGEVKYSKDALVINGEGKYLMPGLAEMHAHVPPVDEFEPMEEVLKLFALKGITTIRGMLGHPRHLELRDRIESGQLISPRFYTSGPSFNGNSVKTPAEGAEMVRQQKQAGYDFLKLHPGLTPETFAAISSTAKEVGIPFAGHVSYEVGVWRAIESGYASIDHLDGFVESLVPGLDTIPEQQAGLFAMYIADQADESRIPKLMNALRENDIWVVPTQALAERWIAADKDPEVLRQAPEMKYMAPKTLDNWTSTKKNLMQNPQYDAAEIADYVQLRRKLIYEANRNGVGLLLGSDAPQVFNVPGFSTHHELKYLVDAGLSPYEALRTGTVNIGRYLNRNDIGVIKPGAAADLVLLAGNPLEQIEQTQQIEGVLVGKRWLPKSYIEQELRKLEKR
;
A
#
# COMPACT_ATOMS: atom_id res chain seq x y z
N MET A 1 12.69 -8.14 -3.68
CA MET A 1 13.71 -9.12 -3.27
C MET A 1 13.21 -10.51 -3.58
N ASP A 2 13.95 -11.26 -4.39
CA ASP A 2 13.55 -12.56 -4.94
C ASP A 2 14.09 -13.76 -4.13
N LYS A 3 15.09 -13.54 -3.26
CA LYS A 3 15.65 -14.56 -2.35
C LYS A 3 16.02 -13.97 -0.99
N GLU A 4 15.93 -14.79 0.07
CA GLU A 4 16.35 -14.43 1.43
C GLU A 4 17.88 -14.59 1.55
N GLN A 5 18.62 -13.59 1.09
CA GLN A 5 20.08 -13.61 1.14
C GLN A 5 20.66 -12.20 1.10
N VAL A 6 21.86 -12.06 1.66
CA VAL A 6 22.72 -10.88 1.48
C VAL A 6 23.85 -11.25 0.52
N LEU A 7 23.95 -10.53 -0.60
CA LEU A 7 25.10 -10.62 -1.49
C LEU A 7 26.16 -9.60 -1.05
N THR A 8 27.31 -10.08 -0.61
CA THR A 8 28.39 -9.23 -0.08
C THR A 8 29.32 -8.72 -1.19
N ASN A 9 29.96 -7.57 -0.95
CA ASN A 9 30.96 -6.96 -1.83
C ASN A 9 30.50 -6.79 -3.29
N GLN A 10 29.25 -6.37 -3.48
CA GLN A 10 28.65 -6.18 -4.79
C GLN A 10 28.86 -4.76 -5.33
N VAL A 11 28.97 -4.66 -6.65
CA VAL A 11 28.88 -3.43 -7.43
C VAL A 11 27.63 -3.53 -8.29
N VAL A 12 26.80 -2.48 -8.26
CA VAL A 12 25.62 -2.33 -9.12
C VAL A 12 25.82 -1.09 -9.99
N VAL A 13 25.72 -1.24 -11.30
CA VAL A 13 25.93 -0.15 -12.27
C VAL A 13 24.59 0.22 -12.89
N VAL A 14 24.19 1.46 -12.71
CA VAL A 14 22.96 2.01 -13.30
C VAL A 14 23.30 2.91 -14.48
N LYS A 15 22.56 2.76 -15.58
CA LYS A 15 22.61 3.63 -16.74
C LYS A 15 21.19 3.96 -17.17
N ASP A 16 20.90 5.26 -17.30
CA ASP A 16 19.60 5.77 -17.78
C ASP A 16 18.38 5.22 -17.02
N GLY A 17 18.52 4.95 -15.71
CA GLY A 17 17.45 4.42 -14.87
C GLY A 17 17.26 2.91 -14.95
N VAL A 18 18.20 2.19 -15.57
CA VAL A 18 18.21 0.73 -15.69
C VAL A 18 19.49 0.18 -15.09
N ILE A 19 19.39 -0.93 -14.36
CA ILE A 19 20.55 -1.67 -13.87
C ILE A 19 21.21 -2.33 -15.07
N SER A 20 22.39 -1.85 -15.45
CA SER A 20 23.14 -2.33 -16.62
C SER A 20 24.06 -3.51 -16.31
N ALA A 21 24.59 -3.58 -15.08
CA ALA A 21 25.45 -4.66 -14.62
C ALA A 21 25.41 -4.80 -13.10
N MET A 22 25.69 -6.01 -12.62
CA MET A 22 25.86 -6.33 -11.20
C MET A 22 26.86 -7.49 -11.04
N GLY A 23 27.64 -7.49 -9.96
CA GLY A 23 28.61 -8.54 -9.66
C GLY A 23 29.56 -8.12 -8.54
N LYS A 24 30.56 -8.97 -8.22
CA LYS A 24 31.52 -8.65 -7.16
C LYS A 24 32.40 -7.47 -7.54
N SER A 25 32.90 -6.77 -6.52
CA SER A 25 33.92 -5.74 -6.68
C SER A 25 35.14 -6.28 -7.43
N GLY A 26 35.62 -5.53 -8.42
CA GLY A 26 36.69 -5.94 -9.33
C GLY A 26 36.24 -6.72 -10.58
N GLU A 27 35.04 -7.31 -10.58
CA GLU A 27 34.50 -8.06 -11.73
C GLU A 27 33.63 -7.19 -12.64
N VAL A 28 33.04 -6.12 -12.10
CA VAL A 28 32.13 -5.23 -12.83
C VAL A 28 32.86 -3.95 -13.27
N LYS A 29 32.77 -3.64 -14.56
CA LYS A 29 33.30 -2.39 -15.12
C LYS A 29 32.22 -1.32 -15.14
N TYR A 30 32.61 -0.09 -14.83
CA TYR A 30 31.78 1.12 -14.95
C TYR A 30 32.61 2.26 -15.55
N SER A 31 31.94 3.29 -16.06
CA SER A 31 32.63 4.45 -16.65
C SER A 31 33.49 5.18 -15.61
N LYS A 32 34.62 5.73 -16.03
CA LYS A 32 35.46 6.60 -15.18
C LYS A 32 34.73 7.90 -14.77
N ASP A 33 33.74 8.31 -15.56
CA ASP A 33 32.93 9.50 -15.33
C ASP A 33 31.64 9.20 -14.54
N ALA A 34 31.46 7.95 -14.09
CA ALA A 34 30.28 7.57 -13.32
C ALA A 34 30.26 8.27 -11.96
N LEU A 35 29.07 8.65 -11.48
CA LEU A 35 28.86 8.98 -10.07
C LEU A 35 29.08 7.70 -9.25
N VAL A 36 30.12 7.70 -8.41
CA VAL A 36 30.44 6.58 -7.53
C VAL A 36 29.85 6.83 -6.14
N ILE A 37 29.01 5.90 -5.68
CA ILE A 37 28.40 5.94 -4.35
C ILE A 37 29.07 4.87 -3.50
N ASN A 38 29.66 5.26 -2.35
CA ASN A 38 30.28 4.29 -1.45
C ASN A 38 29.20 3.52 -0.67
N GLY A 39 29.14 2.20 -0.91
CA GLY A 39 28.26 1.25 -0.23
C GLY A 39 28.96 0.42 0.86
N GLU A 40 30.21 0.71 1.21
CA GLU A 40 30.93 -0.02 2.25
C GLU A 40 30.18 0.05 3.60
N GLY A 41 29.95 -1.12 4.21
CA GLY A 41 29.18 -1.25 5.45
C GLY A 41 27.68 -0.98 5.32
N LYS A 42 27.16 -0.78 4.10
CA LYS A 42 25.75 -0.46 3.82
C LYS A 42 25.05 -1.59 3.06
N TYR A 43 23.72 -1.53 3.03
CA TYR A 43 22.87 -2.53 2.40
C TYR A 43 22.04 -1.89 1.29
N LEU A 44 22.05 -2.49 0.10
CA LEU A 44 21.25 -2.04 -1.04
C LEU A 44 20.07 -2.97 -1.24
N MET A 45 18.87 -2.41 -1.35
CA MET A 45 17.64 -3.16 -1.65
C MET A 45 16.84 -2.49 -2.79
N PRO A 46 15.92 -3.22 -3.46
CA PRO A 46 14.94 -2.57 -4.33
C PRO A 46 14.16 -1.52 -3.55
N GLY A 47 13.76 -0.44 -4.22
CA GLY A 47 12.84 0.53 -3.66
C GLY A 47 11.51 -0.12 -3.29
N LEU A 48 10.89 0.42 -2.23
CA LEU A 48 9.60 -0.07 -1.75
C LEU A 48 8.48 0.45 -2.64
N ALA A 49 7.36 -0.28 -2.66
CA ALA A 49 6.11 0.21 -3.20
C ALA A 49 5.05 0.39 -2.11
N GLU A 50 4.26 1.45 -2.24
CA GLU A 50 3.06 1.71 -1.45
C GLU A 50 1.82 1.44 -2.32
N MET A 51 1.14 0.32 -2.10
CA MET A 51 0.03 -0.13 -2.93
C MET A 51 -1.33 0.40 -2.45
N HIS A 52 -1.36 1.23 -1.42
CA HIS A 52 -2.54 1.95 -0.97
C HIS A 52 -2.22 3.39 -0.58
N ALA A 53 -1.96 4.25 -1.57
CA ALA A 53 -1.70 5.66 -1.33
C ALA A 53 -2.94 6.54 -1.60
N HIS A 54 -3.11 7.59 -0.80
CA HIS A 54 -4.07 8.66 -1.02
C HIS A 54 -3.36 9.92 -1.52
N VAL A 55 -3.07 9.97 -2.82
CA VAL A 55 -2.68 11.25 -3.44
C VAL A 55 -3.91 12.17 -3.44
N PRO A 56 -3.84 13.40 -2.89
CA PRO A 56 -4.99 14.29 -2.76
C PRO A 56 -5.80 14.41 -4.06
N PRO A 57 -7.11 14.13 -4.06
CA PRO A 57 -7.97 14.21 -5.24
C PRO A 57 -8.51 15.63 -5.43
N VAL A 58 -7.61 16.60 -5.61
CA VAL A 58 -7.93 18.03 -5.74
C VAL A 58 -7.47 18.58 -7.09
N ASP A 59 -7.70 19.87 -7.35
CA ASP A 59 -7.28 20.49 -8.61
C ASP A 59 -5.80 20.94 -8.59
N GLU A 60 -5.32 21.31 -7.40
CA GLU A 60 -3.98 21.83 -7.17
C GLU A 60 -2.91 20.73 -7.14
N PHE A 61 -1.81 20.93 -7.85
CA PHE A 61 -0.71 19.97 -7.88
C PHE A 61 0.19 20.02 -6.64
N GLU A 62 0.36 21.19 -6.02
CA GLU A 62 1.27 21.36 -4.88
C GLU A 62 1.03 20.32 -3.76
N PRO A 63 -0.20 20.13 -3.23
CA PRO A 63 -0.43 19.12 -2.20
C PRO A 63 -0.18 17.69 -2.68
N MET A 64 -0.39 17.41 -3.97
CA MET A 64 -0.07 16.09 -4.55
C MET A 64 1.43 15.86 -4.59
N GLU A 65 2.19 16.86 -5.07
CA GLU A 65 3.64 16.82 -5.17
C GLU A 65 4.30 16.67 -3.78
N GLU A 66 3.77 17.34 -2.76
CA GLU A 66 4.26 17.17 -1.38
C GLU A 66 4.09 15.73 -0.88
N VAL A 67 2.93 15.11 -1.10
CA VAL A 67 2.67 13.71 -0.73
C VAL A 67 3.60 12.75 -1.48
N LEU A 68 3.71 12.90 -2.80
CA LEU A 68 4.63 12.10 -3.63
C LEU A 68 6.08 12.24 -3.16
N LYS A 69 6.49 13.45 -2.82
CA LYS A 69 7.84 13.74 -2.37
C LYS A 69 8.13 13.10 -1.01
N LEU A 70 7.20 13.12 -0.06
CA LEU A 70 7.35 12.41 1.21
C LEU A 70 7.57 10.91 1.00
N PHE A 71 6.80 10.27 0.10
CA PHE A 71 7.02 8.87 -0.28
C PHE A 71 8.43 8.64 -0.84
N ALA A 72 8.85 9.43 -1.84
CA ALA A 72 10.18 9.30 -2.46
C ALA A 72 11.32 9.48 -1.46
N LEU A 73 11.23 10.48 -0.58
CA LEU A 73 12.24 10.77 0.44
C LEU A 73 12.35 9.67 1.50
N LYS A 74 11.33 8.82 1.63
CA LYS A 74 11.30 7.65 2.51
C LYS A 74 11.54 6.33 1.76
N GLY A 75 12.09 6.37 0.56
CA GLY A 75 12.50 5.17 -0.17
C GLY A 75 11.36 4.39 -0.82
N ILE A 76 10.17 4.99 -0.89
CA ILE A 76 9.06 4.47 -1.68
C ILE A 76 9.24 5.00 -3.11
N THR A 77 9.36 4.09 -4.06
CA THR A 77 9.70 4.39 -5.46
C THR A 77 8.59 4.02 -6.44
N THR A 78 7.56 3.32 -5.97
CA THR A 78 6.33 3.05 -6.70
C THR A 78 5.15 3.28 -5.77
N ILE A 79 4.07 3.89 -6.24
CA ILE A 79 2.82 3.96 -5.51
C ILE A 79 1.63 3.61 -6.39
N ARG A 80 0.58 3.07 -5.76
CA ARG A 80 -0.76 2.89 -6.34
C ARG A 80 -1.73 3.82 -5.61
N GLY A 81 -2.19 4.87 -6.30
CA GLY A 81 -3.18 5.82 -5.83
C GLY A 81 -4.59 5.22 -5.83
N MET A 82 -5.22 5.16 -4.67
CA MET A 82 -6.48 4.45 -4.43
C MET A 82 -7.70 5.37 -4.35
N LEU A 83 -7.57 6.64 -4.75
CA LEU A 83 -8.68 7.57 -4.89
C LEU A 83 -8.37 8.57 -6.01
N GLY A 84 -8.82 8.24 -7.23
CA GLY A 84 -8.46 8.96 -8.43
C GLY A 84 -9.14 10.30 -8.63
N HIS A 85 -8.43 11.20 -9.31
CA HIS A 85 -8.93 12.48 -9.81
C HIS A 85 -8.43 12.69 -11.26
N PRO A 86 -9.13 13.41 -12.16
CA PRO A 86 -8.64 13.69 -13.51
C PRO A 86 -7.23 14.29 -13.57
N ARG A 87 -6.92 15.17 -12.62
CA ARG A 87 -5.59 15.81 -12.50
C ARG A 87 -4.46 14.82 -12.19
N HIS A 88 -4.77 13.62 -11.70
CA HIS A 88 -3.76 12.58 -11.46
C HIS A 88 -3.17 12.02 -12.76
N LEU A 89 -3.92 12.06 -13.87
CA LEU A 89 -3.40 11.66 -15.18
C LEU A 89 -2.36 12.68 -15.68
N GLU A 90 -2.66 13.97 -15.56
CA GLU A 90 -1.70 15.04 -15.88
C GLU A 90 -0.48 15.01 -14.93
N LEU A 91 -0.70 14.69 -13.65
CA LEU A 91 0.39 14.50 -12.70
C LEU A 91 1.30 13.34 -13.14
N ARG A 92 0.74 12.23 -13.62
CA ARG A 92 1.50 11.10 -14.16
C ARG A 92 2.35 11.53 -15.36
N ASP A 93 1.81 12.31 -16.29
CA ASP A 93 2.57 12.82 -17.44
C ASP A 93 3.76 13.71 -17.02
N ARG A 94 3.58 14.53 -15.97
CA ARG A 94 4.67 15.35 -15.38
C ARG A 94 5.75 14.49 -14.72
N ILE A 95 5.36 13.39 -14.09
CA ILE A 95 6.30 12.42 -13.50
C ILE A 95 7.09 11.71 -14.60
N GLU A 96 6.42 11.21 -15.64
CA GLU A 96 7.03 10.45 -16.73
C GLU A 96 7.97 11.31 -17.60
N SER A 97 7.65 12.59 -17.79
CA SER A 97 8.54 13.56 -18.43
C SER A 97 9.72 14.00 -17.55
N GLY A 98 9.80 13.52 -16.31
CA GLY A 98 10.91 13.74 -15.39
C GLY A 98 10.93 15.13 -14.76
N GLN A 99 9.80 15.85 -14.75
CA GLN A 99 9.70 17.18 -14.13
C GLN A 99 9.70 17.09 -12.59
N LEU A 100 9.26 15.96 -12.04
CA LEU A 100 9.08 15.75 -10.61
C LEU A 100 10.00 14.66 -10.06
N ILE A 101 10.47 14.84 -8.83
CA ILE A 101 11.04 13.75 -8.04
C ILE A 101 9.87 13.04 -7.38
N SER A 102 9.49 11.90 -7.92
CA SER A 102 8.29 11.19 -7.51
C SER A 102 8.50 9.69 -7.65
N PRO A 103 7.83 8.87 -6.83
CA PRO A 103 7.61 7.47 -7.14
C PRO A 103 6.93 7.33 -8.50
N ARG A 104 7.10 6.16 -9.13
CA ARG A 104 6.23 5.71 -10.22
C ARG A 104 4.79 5.71 -9.73
N PHE A 105 3.89 6.33 -10.49
CA PHE A 105 2.52 6.55 -10.05
C PHE A 105 1.53 5.77 -10.91
N TYR A 106 0.92 4.75 -10.33
CA TYR A 106 -0.28 4.10 -10.86
C TYR A 106 -1.49 4.69 -10.17
N THR A 107 -2.57 4.97 -10.89
CA THR A 107 -3.73 5.63 -10.29
C THR A 107 -5.05 5.02 -10.74
N SER A 108 -5.95 4.82 -9.78
CA SER A 108 -7.35 4.56 -10.08
C SER A 108 -8.01 5.80 -10.69
N GLY A 109 -9.18 5.65 -11.31
CA GLY A 109 -10.07 6.79 -11.52
C GLY A 109 -10.91 7.13 -10.30
N PRO A 110 -11.86 8.07 -10.44
CA PRO A 110 -12.81 8.42 -9.38
C PRO A 110 -13.53 7.20 -8.79
N SER A 111 -13.86 7.30 -7.51
CA SER A 111 -14.43 6.20 -6.72
C SER A 111 -15.75 5.64 -7.29
N PHE A 112 -15.86 4.31 -7.37
CA PHE A 112 -17.13 3.60 -7.57
C PHE A 112 -17.73 3.24 -6.20
N ASN A 113 -18.82 3.90 -5.83
CA ASN A 113 -19.51 3.69 -4.55
C ASN A 113 -21.02 3.95 -4.70
N GLY A 114 -21.76 3.73 -3.62
CA GLY A 114 -23.22 3.94 -3.59
C GLY A 114 -23.66 5.38 -3.86
N ASN A 115 -22.78 6.37 -3.78
CA ASN A 115 -23.07 7.77 -4.13
C ASN A 115 -22.75 8.11 -5.59
N SER A 116 -21.71 7.52 -6.16
CA SER A 116 -21.30 7.79 -7.55
C SER A 116 -21.97 6.89 -8.58
N VAL A 117 -22.47 5.72 -8.18
CA VAL A 117 -23.13 4.75 -9.06
C VAL A 117 -24.50 4.39 -8.50
N LYS A 118 -25.57 4.95 -9.08
CA LYS A 118 -26.94 4.70 -8.64
C LYS A 118 -27.62 3.61 -9.47
N THR A 119 -27.15 3.36 -10.69
CA THR A 119 -27.71 2.32 -11.58
C THR A 119 -26.62 1.45 -12.23
N PRO A 120 -26.95 0.21 -12.63
CA PRO A 120 -26.05 -0.65 -13.41
C PRO A 120 -25.52 0.01 -14.69
N ALA A 121 -26.36 0.79 -15.39
CA ALA A 121 -25.98 1.48 -16.63
C ALA A 121 -24.94 2.57 -16.38
N GLU A 122 -25.12 3.38 -15.33
CA GLU A 122 -24.13 4.39 -14.92
C GLU A 122 -22.79 3.73 -14.55
N GLY A 123 -22.83 2.62 -13.82
CA GLY A 123 -21.62 1.87 -13.45
C GLY A 123 -20.85 1.40 -14.68
N ALA A 124 -21.53 0.74 -15.62
CA ALA A 124 -20.92 0.28 -16.86
C ALA A 124 -20.35 1.44 -17.71
N GLU A 125 -21.07 2.55 -17.81
CA GLU A 125 -20.61 3.73 -18.54
C GLU A 125 -19.37 4.36 -17.90
N MET A 126 -19.36 4.52 -16.57
CA MET A 126 -18.23 5.05 -15.83
C MET A 126 -16.98 4.16 -15.97
N VAL A 127 -17.14 2.84 -16.04
CA VAL A 127 -16.02 1.92 -16.37
C VAL A 127 -15.41 2.24 -17.73
N ARG A 128 -16.24 2.37 -18.78
CA ARG A 128 -15.76 2.66 -20.14
C ARG A 128 -15.06 4.01 -20.20
N GLN A 129 -15.62 5.02 -19.53
CA GLN A 129 -15.03 6.36 -19.45
C GLN A 129 -13.67 6.33 -18.76
N GLN A 130 -13.53 5.64 -17.62
CA GLN A 130 -12.25 5.57 -16.92
C GLN A 130 -11.19 4.79 -17.71
N LYS A 131 -11.58 3.70 -18.38
CA LYS A 131 -10.68 2.98 -19.29
C LYS A 131 -10.22 3.87 -20.44
N GLN A 132 -11.14 4.60 -21.07
CA GLN A 132 -10.81 5.52 -22.16
C GLN A 132 -9.91 6.68 -21.71
N ALA A 133 -10.11 7.19 -20.50
CA ALA A 133 -9.27 8.25 -19.92
C ALA A 133 -7.84 7.79 -19.62
N GLY A 134 -7.59 6.47 -19.53
CA GLY A 134 -6.26 5.92 -19.31
C GLY A 134 -5.89 5.70 -17.85
N TYR A 135 -6.87 5.52 -16.96
CA TYR A 135 -6.63 5.04 -15.60
C TYR A 135 -6.10 3.59 -15.60
N ASP A 136 -5.27 3.27 -14.61
CA ASP A 136 -4.61 1.97 -14.53
C ASP A 136 -5.54 0.86 -14.02
N PHE A 137 -6.51 1.21 -13.18
CA PHE A 137 -7.49 0.31 -12.59
C PHE A 137 -8.71 1.09 -12.07
N LEU A 138 -9.76 0.36 -11.68
CA LEU A 138 -10.95 0.92 -11.03
C LEU A 138 -10.86 0.70 -9.52
N LYS A 139 -11.20 1.71 -8.73
CA LYS A 139 -11.31 1.59 -7.28
C LYS A 139 -12.77 1.52 -6.84
N LEU A 140 -13.14 0.40 -6.24
CA LEU A 140 -14.43 0.20 -5.60
C LEU A 140 -14.37 0.59 -4.12
N HIS A 141 -15.45 1.20 -3.64
CA HIS A 141 -15.67 1.68 -2.28
C HIS A 141 -17.07 1.22 -1.80
N PRO A 142 -17.36 1.33 -0.49
CA PRO A 142 -18.62 0.83 0.08
C PRO A 142 -19.90 1.43 -0.54
N GLY A 143 -21.01 0.71 -0.37
CA GLY A 143 -22.36 1.12 -0.79
C GLY A 143 -22.79 0.69 -2.19
N LEU A 144 -22.01 -0.15 -2.88
CA LEU A 144 -22.47 -0.79 -4.11
C LEU A 144 -23.44 -1.93 -3.80
N THR A 145 -24.51 -2.04 -4.58
CA THR A 145 -25.45 -3.17 -4.54
C THR A 145 -24.92 -4.32 -5.40
N PRO A 146 -25.44 -5.55 -5.26
CA PRO A 146 -25.09 -6.66 -6.14
C PRO A 146 -25.27 -6.35 -7.63
N GLU A 147 -26.30 -5.58 -8.01
CA GLU A 147 -26.59 -5.24 -9.41
C GLU A 147 -25.61 -4.23 -9.98
N THR A 148 -25.31 -3.14 -9.25
CA THR A 148 -24.35 -2.14 -9.72
C THR A 148 -22.94 -2.73 -9.77
N PHE A 149 -22.59 -3.55 -8.77
CA PHE A 149 -21.36 -4.31 -8.75
C PHE A 149 -21.22 -5.27 -9.93
N ALA A 150 -22.26 -6.03 -10.27
CA ALA A 150 -22.25 -6.96 -11.38
C ALA A 150 -22.03 -6.24 -12.72
N ALA A 151 -22.65 -5.08 -12.93
CA ALA A 151 -22.43 -4.28 -14.13
C ALA A 151 -21.01 -3.71 -14.22
N ILE A 152 -20.48 -3.16 -13.12
CA ILE A 152 -19.10 -2.66 -13.05
C ILE A 152 -18.11 -3.78 -13.36
N SER A 153 -18.20 -4.91 -12.64
CA SER A 153 -17.24 -6.01 -12.78
C SER A 153 -17.31 -6.70 -14.15
N SER A 154 -18.51 -6.90 -14.71
CA SER A 154 -18.67 -7.48 -16.06
C SER A 154 -18.13 -6.56 -17.15
N THR A 155 -18.44 -5.26 -17.08
CA THR A 155 -17.92 -4.29 -18.06
C THR A 155 -16.41 -4.09 -17.90
N ALA A 156 -15.88 -4.16 -16.68
CA ALA A 156 -14.43 -4.09 -16.45
C ALA A 156 -13.68 -5.25 -17.12
N LYS A 157 -14.25 -6.46 -17.06
CA LYS A 157 -13.75 -7.63 -17.80
C LYS A 157 -13.86 -7.44 -19.31
N GLU A 158 -14.99 -6.93 -19.80
CA GLU A 158 -15.24 -6.65 -21.22
C GLU A 158 -14.16 -5.73 -21.81
N VAL A 159 -13.81 -4.64 -21.10
CA VAL A 159 -12.85 -3.64 -21.58
C VAL A 159 -11.41 -3.88 -21.12
N GLY A 160 -11.16 -4.96 -20.37
CA GLY A 160 -9.83 -5.32 -19.87
C GLY A 160 -9.22 -4.26 -18.95
N ILE A 161 -9.96 -3.81 -17.93
CA ILE A 161 -9.43 -2.96 -16.86
C ILE A 161 -9.53 -3.68 -15.51
N PRO A 162 -8.43 -3.77 -14.73
CA PRO A 162 -8.48 -4.33 -13.38
C PRO A 162 -9.36 -3.49 -12.46
N PHE A 163 -9.92 -4.13 -11.43
CA PHE A 163 -10.67 -3.44 -10.38
C PHE A 163 -10.31 -4.01 -9.02
N ALA A 164 -10.27 -3.15 -8.01
CA ALA A 164 -9.76 -3.46 -6.68
C ALA A 164 -10.34 -2.50 -5.64
N GLY A 165 -10.06 -2.74 -4.36
CA GLY A 165 -10.42 -1.84 -3.29
C GLY A 165 -11.25 -2.50 -2.20
N HIS A 166 -12.23 -1.76 -1.72
CA HIS A 166 -13.15 -2.25 -0.70
C HIS A 166 -14.09 -3.30 -1.28
N VAL A 167 -14.59 -4.15 -0.37
CA VAL A 167 -15.72 -5.02 -0.63
C VAL A 167 -16.94 -4.40 0.04
N SER A 168 -17.94 -4.00 -0.75
CA SER A 168 -19.21 -3.51 -0.19
C SER A 168 -19.90 -4.63 0.58
N TYR A 169 -20.51 -4.31 1.74
CA TYR A 169 -21.13 -5.29 2.63
C TYR A 169 -22.16 -6.18 1.91
N GLU A 170 -23.08 -5.58 1.14
CA GLU A 170 -24.09 -6.32 0.37
C GLU A 170 -23.51 -7.18 -0.77
N VAL A 171 -22.33 -6.82 -1.28
CA VAL A 171 -21.62 -7.60 -2.31
C VAL A 171 -20.99 -8.84 -1.68
N GLY A 172 -20.30 -8.66 -0.56
CA GLY A 172 -19.62 -9.73 0.18
C GLY A 172 -18.36 -10.26 -0.51
N VAL A 173 -17.41 -10.78 0.30
CA VAL A 173 -16.06 -11.16 -0.18
C VAL A 173 -16.09 -12.26 -1.23
N TRP A 174 -17.01 -13.23 -1.11
CA TRP A 174 -17.06 -14.37 -2.02
C TRP A 174 -17.40 -13.93 -3.44
N ARG A 175 -18.35 -13.01 -3.61
CA ARG A 175 -18.69 -12.44 -4.91
C ARG A 175 -17.55 -11.57 -5.46
N ALA A 176 -16.84 -10.83 -4.60
CA ALA A 176 -15.65 -10.08 -5.01
C ALA A 176 -14.53 -11.00 -5.55
N ILE A 177 -14.28 -12.11 -4.87
CA ILE A 177 -13.32 -13.14 -5.30
C ILE A 177 -13.74 -13.76 -6.63
N GLU A 178 -14.98 -14.25 -6.73
CA GLU A 178 -15.53 -14.87 -7.95
C GLU A 178 -15.58 -13.89 -9.14
N SER A 179 -15.79 -12.60 -8.86
CA SER A 179 -15.71 -11.56 -9.88
C SER A 179 -14.28 -11.25 -10.32
N GLY A 180 -13.24 -11.71 -9.62
CA GLY A 180 -11.84 -11.53 -10.05
C GLY A 180 -11.28 -10.15 -9.71
N TYR A 181 -11.48 -9.70 -8.47
CA TYR A 181 -10.76 -8.55 -7.93
C TYR A 181 -9.25 -8.68 -8.16
N ALA A 182 -8.59 -7.62 -8.58
CA ALA A 182 -7.13 -7.61 -8.67
C ALA A 182 -6.50 -7.56 -7.26
N SER A 183 -7.08 -6.77 -6.36
CA SER A 183 -6.78 -6.86 -4.93
C SER A 183 -7.99 -6.54 -4.06
N ILE A 184 -8.08 -7.19 -2.90
CA ILE A 184 -8.94 -6.79 -1.79
C ILE A 184 -8.10 -6.01 -0.79
N ASP A 185 -8.57 -4.83 -0.42
CA ASP A 185 -7.88 -3.92 0.47
C ASP A 185 -8.51 -3.94 1.87
N HIS A 186 -7.74 -3.55 2.89
CA HIS A 186 -8.17 -3.46 4.30
C HIS A 186 -8.61 -4.77 4.95
N LEU A 187 -8.41 -5.91 4.28
CA LEU A 187 -9.01 -7.20 4.64
C LEU A 187 -10.56 -7.15 4.63
N ASP A 188 -11.16 -6.27 3.83
CA ASP A 188 -12.61 -6.11 3.77
C ASP A 188 -13.30 -7.43 3.43
N GLY A 189 -14.35 -7.76 4.19
CA GLY A 189 -15.12 -8.97 4.00
C GLY A 189 -14.46 -10.22 4.58
N PHE A 190 -13.24 -10.14 5.14
CA PHE A 190 -12.55 -11.33 5.66
C PHE A 190 -13.19 -11.79 6.96
N VAL A 191 -13.33 -10.90 7.96
CA VAL A 191 -13.97 -11.22 9.24
C VAL A 191 -15.42 -11.64 9.00
N GLU A 192 -16.14 -10.88 8.17
CA GLU A 192 -17.50 -11.15 7.73
C GLU A 192 -17.63 -12.57 7.15
N SER A 193 -16.66 -13.01 6.35
CA SER A 193 -16.67 -14.36 5.76
C SER A 193 -16.43 -15.49 6.76
N LEU A 194 -15.94 -15.18 7.97
CA LEU A 194 -15.77 -16.14 9.05
C LEU A 194 -17.02 -16.22 9.94
N VAL A 195 -17.82 -15.16 10.03
CA VAL A 195 -19.01 -15.12 10.88
C VAL A 195 -20.15 -16.00 10.31
N PRO A 196 -20.64 -17.00 11.06
CA PRO A 196 -21.85 -17.75 10.68
C PRO A 196 -23.10 -16.87 10.82
N GLY A 197 -24.03 -16.95 9.86
CA GLY A 197 -25.29 -16.18 9.91
C GLY A 197 -25.14 -14.67 9.65
N LEU A 198 -24.05 -14.25 9.00
CA LEU A 198 -23.77 -12.85 8.63
C LEU A 198 -24.97 -12.17 7.95
N ASP A 199 -25.75 -12.90 7.16
CA ASP A 199 -26.97 -12.42 6.46
C ASP A 199 -28.05 -11.87 7.41
N THR A 200 -27.96 -12.18 8.70
CA THR A 200 -28.86 -11.66 9.74
C THR A 200 -28.31 -10.44 10.48
N ILE A 201 -27.07 -10.03 10.21
CA ILE A 201 -26.38 -8.92 10.87
C ILE A 201 -26.43 -7.69 9.95
N PRO A 202 -27.02 -6.56 10.38
CA PRO A 202 -26.93 -5.31 9.64
C PRO A 202 -25.50 -4.77 9.60
N GLU A 203 -25.09 -4.14 8.49
CA GLU A 203 -23.75 -3.55 8.30
C GLU A 203 -23.34 -2.62 9.46
N GLN A 204 -24.28 -1.81 9.97
CA GLN A 204 -24.00 -0.88 11.06
C GLN A 204 -23.65 -1.60 12.36
N GLN A 205 -24.17 -2.81 12.57
CA GLN A 205 -23.83 -3.64 13.73
C GLN A 205 -22.47 -4.30 13.56
N ALA A 206 -22.09 -4.68 12.34
CA ALA A 206 -20.75 -5.18 12.04
C ALA A 206 -19.68 -4.11 12.31
N GLY A 207 -20.00 -2.85 11.98
CA GLY A 207 -19.09 -1.72 12.15
C GLY A 207 -18.00 -1.66 11.07
N LEU A 208 -17.10 -0.68 11.21
CA LEU A 208 -15.98 -0.48 10.29
C LEU A 208 -15.13 -1.76 10.23
N PHE A 209 -14.95 -2.32 9.02
CA PHE A 209 -14.17 -3.54 8.79
C PHE A 209 -14.61 -4.74 9.66
N ALA A 210 -15.91 -4.80 9.99
CA ALA A 210 -16.51 -5.82 10.85
C ALA A 210 -15.88 -5.94 12.26
N MET A 211 -15.27 -4.86 12.76
CA MET A 211 -14.56 -4.88 14.04
C MET A 211 -15.45 -5.21 15.25
N TYR A 212 -16.76 -4.98 15.18
CA TYR A 212 -17.70 -5.23 16.30
C TYR A 212 -18.33 -6.63 16.28
N ILE A 213 -17.97 -7.47 15.32
CA ILE A 213 -18.47 -8.86 15.23
C ILE A 213 -17.32 -9.86 15.08
N ALA A 214 -16.09 -9.44 15.36
CA ALA A 214 -14.91 -10.27 15.22
C ALA A 214 -14.88 -11.45 16.19
N ASP A 215 -15.51 -11.30 17.36
CA ASP A 215 -15.71 -12.33 18.38
C ASP A 215 -16.61 -13.49 17.89
N GLN A 216 -17.44 -13.25 16.87
CA GLN A 216 -18.32 -14.24 16.25
C GLN A 216 -17.64 -15.03 15.11
N ALA A 217 -16.38 -14.74 14.81
CA ALA A 217 -15.65 -15.37 13.71
C ALA A 217 -15.37 -16.86 13.98
N ASP A 218 -15.79 -17.74 13.07
CA ASP A 218 -15.37 -19.14 13.07
C ASP A 218 -14.05 -19.28 12.27
N GLU A 219 -12.94 -19.28 12.99
CA GLU A 219 -11.60 -19.39 12.41
C GLU A 219 -11.36 -20.70 11.64
N SER A 220 -12.17 -21.75 11.84
CA SER A 220 -12.08 -22.98 11.04
C SER A 220 -12.38 -22.74 9.55
N ARG A 221 -12.97 -21.60 9.21
CA ARG A 221 -13.27 -21.17 7.84
C ARG A 221 -12.11 -20.45 7.15
N ILE A 222 -11.05 -20.07 7.86
CA ILE A 222 -9.88 -19.39 7.29
C ILE A 222 -9.26 -20.17 6.11
N PRO A 223 -9.03 -21.49 6.18
CA PRO A 223 -8.46 -22.24 5.05
C PRO A 223 -9.31 -22.15 3.77
N LYS A 224 -10.64 -22.10 3.90
CA LYS A 224 -11.54 -21.93 2.75
C LYS A 224 -11.34 -20.57 2.08
N LEU A 225 -11.23 -19.50 2.88
CA LEU A 225 -10.98 -18.15 2.37
C LEU A 225 -9.61 -18.07 1.67
N MET A 226 -8.55 -18.58 2.31
CA MET A 226 -7.20 -18.54 1.74
C MET A 226 -7.10 -19.33 0.42
N ASN A 227 -7.76 -20.48 0.33
CA ASN A 227 -7.83 -21.24 -0.91
C ASN A 227 -8.56 -20.46 -2.01
N ALA A 228 -9.71 -19.85 -1.71
CA ALA A 228 -10.45 -19.08 -2.69
C ALA A 228 -9.65 -17.86 -3.21
N LEU A 229 -8.96 -17.14 -2.33
CA LEU A 229 -8.08 -16.03 -2.71
C LEU A 229 -6.95 -16.51 -3.64
N ARG A 230 -6.26 -17.60 -3.27
CA ARG A 230 -5.15 -18.15 -4.05
C ARG A 230 -5.60 -18.68 -5.41
N GLU A 231 -6.69 -19.42 -5.47
CA GLU A 231 -7.19 -20.05 -6.71
C GLU A 231 -7.70 -19.02 -7.73
N ASN A 232 -8.15 -17.86 -7.25
CA ASN A 232 -8.62 -16.77 -8.11
C ASN A 232 -7.57 -15.66 -8.31
N ASP A 233 -6.32 -15.87 -7.88
CA ASP A 233 -5.21 -14.91 -7.98
C ASP A 233 -5.54 -13.52 -7.38
N ILE A 234 -6.28 -13.52 -6.26
CA ILE A 234 -6.66 -12.30 -5.55
C ILE A 234 -5.52 -11.88 -4.64
N TRP A 235 -5.01 -10.67 -4.86
CA TRP A 235 -4.02 -10.06 -3.97
C TRP A 235 -4.69 -9.37 -2.78
N VAL A 236 -3.94 -9.19 -1.70
CA VAL A 236 -4.44 -8.58 -0.48
C VAL A 236 -3.53 -7.44 -0.06
N VAL A 237 -4.13 -6.29 0.26
CA VAL A 237 -3.43 -5.14 0.85
C VAL A 237 -3.97 -4.93 2.26
N PRO A 238 -3.27 -5.41 3.30
CA PRO A 238 -3.85 -5.45 4.64
C PRO A 238 -4.13 -4.09 5.25
N THR A 239 -3.29 -3.07 4.98
CA THR A 239 -3.35 -1.75 5.63
C THR A 239 -3.42 -1.90 7.16
N GLN A 240 -2.64 -2.82 7.71
CA GLN A 240 -2.67 -3.16 9.13
C GLN A 240 -2.33 -1.95 10.00
N ALA A 241 -1.59 -0.97 9.47
CA ALA A 241 -1.35 0.33 10.10
C ALA A 241 -2.64 1.04 10.54
N LEU A 242 -3.76 0.90 9.81
CA LEU A 242 -5.06 1.44 10.25
C LEU A 242 -5.56 0.73 11.51
N ALA A 243 -5.52 -0.59 11.52
CA ALA A 243 -5.92 -1.38 12.68
C ALA A 243 -5.06 -1.06 13.90
N GLU A 244 -3.76 -0.91 13.71
CA GLU A 244 -2.78 -0.71 14.79
C GLU A 244 -2.75 0.73 15.33
N ARG A 245 -3.04 1.73 14.49
CA ARG A 245 -2.91 3.15 14.89
C ARG A 245 -4.26 3.82 15.08
N TRP A 246 -5.21 3.59 14.19
CA TRP A 246 -6.55 4.17 14.32
C TRP A 246 -7.44 3.32 15.23
N ILE A 247 -7.53 2.01 15.00
CA ILE A 247 -8.55 1.17 15.65
C ILE A 247 -8.08 0.69 17.03
N ALA A 248 -6.82 0.29 17.21
CA ALA A 248 -6.36 -0.36 18.43
C ALA A 248 -6.57 0.50 19.70
N ALA A 249 -7.06 -0.16 20.75
CA ALA A 249 -7.39 0.49 22.02
C ALA A 249 -6.16 0.89 22.85
N ASP A 250 -5.01 0.23 22.64
CA ASP A 250 -3.78 0.42 23.40
C ASP A 250 -2.94 1.62 22.91
N LYS A 251 -3.36 2.30 21.84
CA LYS A 251 -2.69 3.50 21.32
C LYS A 251 -3.45 4.75 21.72
N ASP A 252 -2.87 5.55 22.60
CA ASP A 252 -3.43 6.85 22.95
C ASP A 252 -3.30 7.83 21.76
N PRO A 253 -4.39 8.48 21.31
CA PRO A 253 -4.35 9.46 20.22
C PRO A 253 -3.44 10.68 20.49
N GLU A 254 -3.28 11.10 21.75
CA GLU A 254 -2.37 12.20 22.13
C GLU A 254 -0.90 11.76 22.04
N VAL A 255 -0.60 10.50 22.34
CA VAL A 255 0.75 9.93 22.16
C VAL A 255 1.06 9.78 20.68
N LEU A 256 0.13 9.25 19.87
CA LEU A 256 0.31 9.12 18.42
C LEU A 256 0.53 10.48 17.75
N ARG A 257 -0.17 11.52 18.21
CA ARG A 257 0.00 12.90 17.73
C ARG A 257 1.41 13.45 17.95
N GLN A 258 2.13 12.96 18.96
CA GLN A 258 3.49 13.40 19.29
C GLN A 258 4.57 12.60 18.54
N ALA A 259 4.20 11.62 17.71
CA ALA A 259 5.18 10.84 16.97
C ALA A 259 6.04 11.75 16.05
N PRO A 260 7.35 11.48 15.90
CA PRO A 260 8.28 12.37 15.19
C PRO A 260 7.85 12.72 13.75
N GLU A 261 7.16 11.84 13.06
CA GLU A 261 6.66 12.04 11.70
C GLU A 261 5.45 13.00 11.61
N MET A 262 4.76 13.29 12.72
CA MET A 262 3.56 14.13 12.70
C MET A 262 3.83 15.57 12.29
N LYS A 263 5.08 16.04 12.42
CA LYS A 263 5.52 17.36 11.94
C LYS A 263 5.39 17.56 10.43
N TYR A 264 5.13 16.51 9.65
CA TYR A 264 4.89 16.61 8.20
C TYR A 264 3.42 16.78 7.83
N MET A 265 2.52 16.76 8.82
CA MET A 265 1.08 16.91 8.62
C MET A 265 0.62 18.26 9.17
N ALA A 266 -0.35 18.89 8.48
CA ALA A 266 -0.92 20.14 8.94
C ALA A 266 -1.56 19.98 10.33
N PRO A 267 -1.46 20.97 11.25
CA PRO A 267 -2.07 20.90 12.58
C PRO A 267 -3.56 20.54 12.57
N LYS A 268 -4.33 21.12 11.63
CA LYS A 268 -5.75 20.80 11.45
C LYS A 268 -5.99 19.32 11.09
N THR A 269 -5.11 18.72 10.29
CA THR A 269 -5.18 17.30 9.96
C THR A 269 -4.94 16.45 11.20
N LEU A 270 -3.94 16.82 12.01
CA LEU A 270 -3.68 16.14 13.29
C LEU A 270 -4.88 16.28 14.25
N ASP A 271 -5.51 17.45 14.34
CA ASP A 271 -6.70 17.68 15.17
C ASP A 271 -7.86 16.78 14.75
N ASN A 272 -8.07 16.67 13.43
CA ASN A 272 -9.07 15.80 12.85
C ASN A 272 -8.78 14.32 13.16
N TRP A 273 -7.52 13.87 13.02
CA TRP A 273 -7.14 12.49 13.32
C TRP A 273 -7.30 12.13 14.80
N THR A 274 -6.85 13.01 15.70
CA THR A 274 -7.04 12.88 17.14
C THR A 274 -8.53 12.77 17.48
N SER A 275 -9.36 13.66 16.92
CA SER A 275 -10.81 13.64 17.15
C SER A 275 -11.47 12.39 16.59
N THR A 276 -11.06 11.95 15.39
CA THR A 276 -11.59 10.74 14.73
C THR A 276 -11.35 9.50 15.58
N LYS A 277 -10.14 9.31 16.11
CA LYS A 277 -9.83 8.18 17.00
C LYS A 277 -10.56 8.29 18.35
N LYS A 278 -10.61 9.48 18.96
CA LYS A 278 -11.38 9.68 20.22
C LYS A 278 -12.86 9.33 20.04
N ASN A 279 -13.48 9.76 18.95
CA ASN A 279 -14.87 9.47 18.65
C ASN A 279 -15.11 7.97 18.47
N LEU A 280 -14.18 7.26 17.79
CA LEU A 280 -14.23 5.81 17.65
C LEU A 280 -14.20 5.12 19.02
N MET A 281 -13.26 5.50 19.89
CA MET A 281 -13.10 4.93 21.23
C MET A 281 -14.25 5.27 22.19
N GLN A 282 -15.06 6.28 21.87
CA GLN A 282 -16.24 6.70 22.65
C GLN A 282 -17.54 6.07 22.12
N ASN A 283 -17.50 5.34 21.01
CA ASN A 283 -18.68 4.66 20.48
C ASN A 283 -19.16 3.60 21.51
N PRO A 284 -20.45 3.54 21.85
CA PRO A 284 -20.98 2.54 22.79
C PRO A 284 -20.73 1.07 22.41
N GLN A 285 -20.53 0.77 21.12
CA GLN A 285 -20.17 -0.58 20.64
C GLN A 285 -18.66 -0.87 20.74
N TYR A 286 -17.85 0.13 21.06
CA TYR A 286 -16.41 -0.05 21.17
C TYR A 286 -16.06 -0.63 22.55
N ASP A 287 -15.72 -1.92 22.58
CA ASP A 287 -15.09 -2.57 23.72
C ASP A 287 -13.59 -2.76 23.49
N ALA A 288 -12.77 -2.37 24.46
CA ALA A 288 -11.31 -2.37 24.30
C ALA A 288 -10.71 -3.79 24.19
N ALA A 289 -11.31 -4.78 24.85
CA ALA A 289 -10.83 -6.15 24.81
C ALA A 289 -11.24 -6.82 23.48
N GLU A 290 -12.49 -6.65 23.05
CA GLU A 290 -12.96 -7.16 21.75
C GLU A 290 -12.16 -6.56 20.58
N ILE A 291 -11.83 -5.26 20.66
CA ILE A 291 -11.00 -4.61 19.64
C ILE A 291 -9.56 -5.15 19.65
N ALA A 292 -9.01 -5.50 20.83
CA ALA A 292 -7.70 -6.14 20.89
C ALA A 292 -7.73 -7.52 20.20
N ASP A 293 -8.79 -8.30 20.43
CA ASP A 293 -8.99 -9.61 19.79
C ASP A 293 -9.18 -9.45 18.26
N TYR A 294 -9.93 -8.44 17.81
CA TYR A 294 -10.05 -8.10 16.39
C TYR A 294 -8.69 -7.80 15.74
N VAL A 295 -7.83 -7.01 16.40
CA VAL A 295 -6.48 -6.72 15.88
C VAL A 295 -5.63 -8.00 15.79
N GLN A 296 -5.75 -8.92 16.76
CA GLN A 296 -5.07 -10.22 16.70
C GLN A 296 -5.62 -11.12 15.58
N LEU A 297 -6.94 -11.15 15.37
CA LEU A 297 -7.56 -11.89 14.27
C LEU A 297 -7.06 -11.37 12.91
N ARG A 298 -6.94 -10.06 12.73
CA ARG A 298 -6.34 -9.48 11.51
C ARG A 298 -4.89 -9.93 11.31
N ARG A 299 -4.06 -9.89 12.36
CA ARG A 299 -2.68 -10.39 12.31
C ARG A 299 -2.64 -11.86 11.90
N LYS A 300 -3.51 -12.69 12.48
CA LYS A 300 -3.66 -14.10 12.10
C LYS A 300 -4.04 -14.26 10.63
N LEU A 301 -5.01 -13.48 10.13
CA LEU A 301 -5.40 -13.52 8.71
C LEU A 301 -4.25 -13.15 7.76
N ILE A 302 -3.43 -12.15 8.13
CA ILE A 302 -2.23 -11.76 7.36
C ILE A 302 -1.22 -12.91 7.33
N TYR A 303 -0.95 -13.51 8.50
CA TYR A 303 -0.05 -14.67 8.61
C TYR A 303 -0.53 -15.84 7.75
N GLU A 304 -1.81 -16.20 7.87
CA GLU A 304 -2.41 -17.30 7.12
C GLU A 304 -2.41 -17.02 5.61
N ALA A 305 -2.67 -15.78 5.18
CA ALA A 305 -2.55 -15.40 3.78
C ALA A 305 -1.14 -15.65 3.24
N ASN A 306 -0.10 -15.17 3.93
CA ASN A 306 1.29 -15.40 3.53
C ASN A 306 1.64 -16.89 3.50
N ARG A 307 1.29 -17.64 4.56
CA ARG A 307 1.62 -19.08 4.69
C ARG A 307 0.93 -19.95 3.67
N ASN A 308 -0.29 -19.59 3.25
CA ASN A 308 -1.04 -20.30 2.23
C ASN A 308 -0.76 -19.79 0.80
N GLY A 309 0.24 -18.92 0.62
CA GLY A 309 0.68 -18.46 -0.70
C GLY A 309 -0.26 -17.46 -1.38
N VAL A 310 -1.16 -16.82 -0.62
CA VAL A 310 -1.94 -15.67 -1.09
C VAL A 310 -1.00 -14.48 -1.29
N GLY A 311 -1.19 -13.75 -2.38
CA GLY A 311 -0.37 -12.60 -2.70
C GLY A 311 -0.62 -11.44 -1.74
N LEU A 312 0.39 -11.03 -0.97
CA LEU A 312 0.34 -9.82 -0.15
C LEU A 312 1.07 -8.65 -0.82
N LEU A 313 0.48 -7.46 -0.74
CA LEU A 313 1.07 -6.19 -1.17
C LEU A 313 1.24 -5.25 0.02
N LEU A 314 2.33 -4.51 0.03
CA LEU A 314 2.59 -3.50 1.06
C LEU A 314 1.70 -2.28 0.82
N GLY A 315 0.94 -1.87 1.82
CA GLY A 315 0.33 -0.55 1.81
C GLY A 315 -0.24 -0.11 3.13
N SER A 316 -0.17 1.19 3.43
CA SER A 316 -0.51 1.77 4.73
C SER A 316 -1.73 2.67 4.72
N ASP A 317 -2.34 2.91 3.56
CA ASP A 317 -3.47 3.83 3.38
C ASP A 317 -3.09 5.32 3.59
N ALA A 318 -1.84 5.71 3.30
CA ALA A 318 -1.36 7.04 3.66
C ALA A 318 -1.61 8.12 2.60
N PRO A 319 -1.95 9.36 3.00
CA PRO A 319 -2.27 9.81 4.35
C PRO A 319 -3.67 9.38 4.82
N GLN A 320 -3.74 8.88 6.04
CA GLN A 320 -4.98 8.57 6.78
C GLN A 320 -4.70 8.74 8.28
N VAL A 321 -5.69 8.57 9.16
CA VAL A 321 -5.58 8.69 10.64
C VAL A 321 -4.25 8.15 11.18
N PHE A 322 -3.35 9.09 11.54
CA PHE A 322 -1.97 8.86 12.02
C PHE A 322 -1.00 8.12 11.08
N ASN A 323 -1.33 8.00 9.80
CA ASN A 323 -0.48 7.44 8.76
C ASN A 323 0.11 8.56 7.91
N VAL A 324 1.38 8.88 8.14
CA VAL A 324 2.10 9.90 7.37
C VAL A 324 2.69 9.26 6.10
N PRO A 325 2.59 9.89 4.90
CA PRO A 325 3.12 9.36 3.66
C PRO A 325 4.60 8.96 3.74
N GLY A 326 4.93 7.77 3.26
CA GLY A 326 6.27 7.18 3.29
C GLY A 326 6.66 6.61 4.66
N PHE A 327 6.41 7.32 5.75
CA PHE A 327 6.72 6.83 7.11
C PHE A 327 5.86 5.62 7.49
N SER A 328 4.56 5.70 7.24
CA SER A 328 3.62 4.62 7.58
C SER A 328 3.80 3.36 6.74
N THR A 329 4.38 3.45 5.55
CA THR A 329 4.78 2.27 4.75
C THR A 329 5.83 1.42 5.49
N HIS A 330 6.74 2.05 6.25
CA HIS A 330 7.68 1.33 7.11
C HIS A 330 7.01 0.77 8.38
N HIS A 331 6.02 1.49 8.93
CA HIS A 331 5.22 0.96 10.03
C HIS A 331 4.45 -0.29 9.60
N GLU A 332 3.88 -0.30 8.39
CA GLU A 332 3.21 -1.47 7.82
C GLU A 332 4.17 -2.67 7.74
N LEU A 333 5.41 -2.50 7.29
CA LEU A 333 6.40 -3.58 7.30
C LEU A 333 6.62 -4.16 8.71
N LYS A 334 6.69 -3.30 9.73
CA LYS A 334 6.79 -3.73 11.12
C LYS A 334 5.54 -4.49 11.57
N TYR A 335 4.34 -4.03 11.20
CA TYR A 335 3.09 -4.71 11.55
C TYR A 335 2.93 -6.05 10.84
N LEU A 336 3.45 -6.20 9.62
CA LEU A 336 3.53 -7.51 8.94
C LEU A 336 4.45 -8.47 9.71
N VAL A 337 5.58 -8.00 10.24
CA VAL A 337 6.45 -8.81 11.11
C VAL A 337 5.78 -9.13 12.44
N ASP A 338 5.06 -8.18 13.03
CA ASP A 338 4.27 -8.39 14.27
C ASP A 338 3.10 -9.37 14.06
N ALA A 339 2.64 -9.52 12.82
CA ALA A 339 1.70 -10.57 12.43
C ALA A 339 2.34 -11.95 12.30
N GLY A 340 3.68 -12.05 12.33
CA GLY A 340 4.42 -13.33 12.29
C GLY A 340 5.13 -13.63 10.98
N LEU A 341 5.19 -12.67 10.04
CA LEU A 341 6.05 -12.81 8.86
C LEU A 341 7.53 -12.61 9.25
N SER A 342 8.44 -13.29 8.55
CA SER A 342 9.86 -12.94 8.64
C SER A 342 10.11 -11.55 8.02
N PRO A 343 11.20 -10.86 8.37
CA PRO A 343 11.56 -9.61 7.71
C PRO A 343 11.66 -9.76 6.18
N TYR A 344 12.18 -10.90 5.69
CA TYR A 344 12.21 -11.19 4.26
C TYR A 344 10.81 -11.27 3.65
N GLU A 345 9.89 -12.01 4.27
CA GLU A 345 8.51 -12.15 3.79
C GLU A 345 7.80 -10.79 3.76
N ALA A 346 7.96 -9.96 4.80
CA ALA A 346 7.44 -8.59 4.83
C ALA A 346 8.02 -7.74 3.70
N LEU A 347 9.35 -7.78 3.46
CA LEU A 347 9.98 -7.00 2.40
C LEU A 347 9.55 -7.43 0.99
N ARG A 348 9.15 -8.69 0.80
CA ARG A 348 8.63 -9.16 -0.49
C ARG A 348 7.34 -8.45 -0.88
N THR A 349 6.47 -8.13 0.08
CA THR A 349 5.16 -7.49 -0.17
C THR A 349 5.30 -6.12 -0.81
N GLY A 350 6.36 -5.38 -0.47
CA GLY A 350 6.68 -4.07 -1.04
C GLY A 350 7.71 -4.11 -2.18
N THR A 351 8.15 -5.28 -2.64
CA THR A 351 9.19 -5.40 -3.68
C THR A 351 8.81 -6.39 -4.78
N VAL A 352 9.26 -7.66 -4.72
CA VAL A 352 9.09 -8.61 -5.84
C VAL A 352 7.63 -8.95 -6.11
N ASN A 353 6.78 -8.88 -5.09
CA ASN A 353 5.34 -9.09 -5.24
C ASN A 353 4.70 -8.01 -6.12
N ILE A 354 5.25 -6.79 -6.09
CA ILE A 354 4.78 -5.68 -6.92
C ILE A 354 5.00 -5.98 -8.40
N GLY A 355 6.18 -6.51 -8.75
CA GLY A 355 6.46 -6.97 -10.10
C GLY A 355 5.51 -8.08 -10.55
N ARG A 356 5.16 -9.02 -9.68
CA ARG A 356 4.18 -10.06 -10.00
C ARG A 356 2.78 -9.49 -10.23
N TYR A 357 2.30 -8.65 -9.31
CA TYR A 357 0.99 -8.01 -9.38
C TYR A 357 0.84 -7.13 -10.64
N LEU A 358 1.86 -6.36 -10.98
CA LEU A 358 1.86 -5.49 -12.17
C LEU A 358 2.23 -6.22 -13.48
N ASN A 359 2.50 -7.53 -13.42
CA ASN A 359 3.04 -8.32 -14.53
C ASN A 359 4.33 -7.70 -15.15
N ARG A 360 5.25 -7.28 -14.30
CA ARG A 360 6.52 -6.60 -14.59
C ARG A 360 7.68 -7.33 -13.92
N ASN A 361 8.54 -7.99 -14.70
CA ASN A 361 9.67 -8.77 -14.19
C ASN A 361 10.92 -7.94 -13.85
N ASP A 362 10.84 -6.63 -14.02
CA ASP A 362 11.89 -5.62 -13.87
C ASP A 362 11.67 -4.69 -12.66
N ILE A 363 10.58 -4.86 -11.90
CA ILE A 363 10.24 -4.06 -10.70
C ILE A 363 10.48 -4.89 -9.43
N GLY A 364 11.01 -4.26 -8.38
CA GLY A 364 11.16 -4.87 -7.06
C GLY A 364 12.29 -5.91 -6.97
N VAL A 365 13.23 -5.89 -7.90
CA VAL A 365 14.39 -6.80 -8.00
C VAL A 365 15.65 -6.03 -8.38
N ILE A 366 16.82 -6.54 -7.97
CA ILE A 366 18.12 -5.99 -8.38
C ILE A 366 18.77 -7.00 -9.32
N LYS A 367 18.68 -6.77 -10.63
CA LYS A 367 19.33 -7.59 -11.66
C LYS A 367 19.55 -6.77 -12.93
N PRO A 368 20.49 -7.15 -13.81
CA PRO A 368 20.64 -6.51 -15.12
C PRO A 368 19.31 -6.46 -15.89
N GLY A 369 19.01 -5.32 -16.49
CA GLY A 369 17.77 -5.03 -17.20
C GLY A 369 16.60 -4.56 -16.32
N ALA A 370 16.72 -4.63 -14.99
CA ALA A 370 15.67 -4.15 -14.09
C ALA A 370 15.66 -2.61 -13.94
N ALA A 371 14.51 -2.04 -13.57
CA ALA A 371 14.40 -0.63 -13.22
C ALA A 371 15.29 -0.32 -12.01
N ALA A 372 16.00 0.81 -12.07
CA ALA A 372 16.94 1.21 -11.02
C ALA A 372 16.26 2.01 -9.91
N ASP A 373 15.17 1.47 -9.38
CA ASP A 373 14.50 2.00 -8.20
C ASP A 373 15.11 1.31 -6.96
N LEU A 374 15.99 2.01 -6.24
CA LEU A 374 16.88 1.43 -5.23
C LEU A 374 16.93 2.26 -3.95
N VAL A 375 17.14 1.60 -2.82
CA VAL A 375 17.35 2.25 -1.51
C VAL A 375 18.61 1.71 -0.88
N LEU A 376 19.50 2.61 -0.46
CA LEU A 376 20.70 2.31 0.30
C LEU A 376 20.41 2.55 1.78
N LEU A 377 20.72 1.57 2.62
CA LEU A 377 20.43 1.54 4.05
C LEU A 377 21.71 1.41 4.87
N ALA A 378 21.71 1.98 6.07
CA ALA A 378 22.83 1.86 7.01
C ALA A 378 22.90 0.50 7.72
N GLY A 379 21.81 -0.28 7.72
CA GLY A 379 21.72 -1.58 8.41
C GLY A 379 20.95 -2.63 7.60
N ASN A 380 21.01 -3.88 8.07
CA ASN A 380 20.44 -5.04 7.38
C ASN A 380 18.94 -5.21 7.66
N PRO A 381 18.04 -4.99 6.68
CA PRO A 381 16.60 -5.14 6.89
C PRO A 381 16.14 -6.60 7.01
N LEU A 382 16.98 -7.57 6.62
CA LEU A 382 16.67 -9.00 6.80
C LEU A 382 16.86 -9.47 8.25
N GLU A 383 17.67 -8.76 9.04
CA GLU A 383 17.85 -9.04 10.46
C GLU A 383 16.86 -8.24 11.32
N GLN A 384 16.63 -6.98 10.97
CA GLN A 384 15.72 -6.08 11.70
C GLN A 384 14.98 -5.19 10.70
N ILE A 385 13.66 -5.34 10.61
CA ILE A 385 12.85 -4.68 9.59
C ILE A 385 12.88 -3.14 9.69
N GLU A 386 13.12 -2.61 10.89
CA GLU A 386 13.25 -1.18 11.19
C GLU A 386 14.45 -0.54 10.48
N GLN A 387 15.45 -1.32 10.06
CA GLN A 387 16.59 -0.82 9.30
C GLN A 387 16.18 -0.22 7.95
N THR A 388 14.98 -0.55 7.44
CA THR A 388 14.39 0.12 6.26
C THR A 388 14.23 1.63 6.43
N GLN A 389 14.17 2.12 7.67
CA GLN A 389 14.05 3.55 7.97
C GLN A 389 15.41 4.28 7.98
N GLN A 390 16.53 3.56 8.08
CA GLN A 390 17.88 4.09 8.17
C GLN A 390 18.47 4.37 6.77
N ILE A 391 17.82 5.29 6.05
CA ILE A 391 18.11 5.57 4.64
C ILE A 391 19.38 6.43 4.50
N GLU A 392 20.31 5.92 3.68
CA GLU A 392 21.55 6.57 3.28
C GLU A 392 21.46 7.21 1.88
N GLY A 393 20.49 6.78 1.08
CA GLY A 393 20.11 7.43 -0.15
C GLY A 393 19.08 6.62 -0.93
N VAL A 394 18.42 7.29 -1.87
CA VAL A 394 17.36 6.71 -2.70
C VAL A 394 17.68 7.00 -4.16
N LEU A 395 17.62 5.99 -5.01
CA LEU A 395 17.60 6.16 -6.46
C LEU A 395 16.16 5.99 -6.93
N VAL A 396 15.58 7.05 -7.47
CA VAL A 396 14.22 7.04 -8.03
C VAL A 396 14.27 7.46 -9.49
N GLY A 397 13.86 6.55 -10.38
CA GLY A 397 14.04 6.73 -11.83
C GLY A 397 15.51 6.94 -12.21
N LYS A 398 15.89 8.17 -12.53
CA LYS A 398 17.26 8.55 -12.94
C LYS A 398 18.01 9.39 -11.90
N ARG A 399 17.39 9.69 -10.75
CA ARG A 399 17.86 10.69 -9.80
C ARG A 399 18.33 10.02 -8.51
N TRP A 400 19.62 10.17 -8.20
CA TRP A 400 20.18 9.80 -6.90
C TRP A 400 19.92 10.90 -5.88
N LEU A 401 19.27 10.54 -4.78
CA LEU A 401 18.94 11.40 -3.65
C LEU A 401 19.85 10.99 -2.48
N PRO A 402 20.99 11.68 -2.23
CA PRO A 402 21.83 11.38 -1.08
C PRO A 402 21.12 11.75 0.23
N LYS A 403 21.49 11.11 1.34
CA LYS A 403 20.97 11.40 2.69
C LYS A 403 20.89 12.90 3.01
N SER A 404 21.94 13.66 2.70
CA SER A 404 21.97 15.11 2.94
C SER A 404 20.87 15.88 2.20
N TYR A 405 20.59 15.50 0.95
CA TYR A 405 19.47 16.04 0.18
C TYR A 405 18.13 15.64 0.82
N ILE A 406 17.99 14.37 1.20
CA ILE A 406 16.76 13.87 1.83
C ILE A 406 16.44 14.64 3.11
N GLU A 407 17.42 14.79 3.99
CA GLU A 407 17.26 15.54 5.25
C GLU A 407 16.97 17.02 5.03
N GLN A 408 17.52 17.63 3.98
CA GLN A 408 17.25 19.02 3.62
C GLN A 408 15.82 19.19 3.12
N GLU A 409 15.36 18.31 2.23
CA GLU A 409 14.02 18.40 1.66
C GLU A 409 12.94 18.05 2.68
N LEU A 410 13.17 17.08 3.56
CA LEU A 410 12.26 16.79 4.66
C LEU A 410 12.08 18.03 5.56
N ARG A 411 13.16 18.74 5.91
CA ARG A 411 13.07 19.97 6.71
C ARG A 411 12.19 21.06 6.07
N LYS A 412 12.13 21.10 4.74
CA LYS A 412 11.26 22.05 4.01
C LYS A 412 9.78 21.67 4.04
N LEU A 413 9.47 20.39 4.24
CA LEU A 413 8.12 19.86 4.28
C LEU A 413 7.49 19.89 5.68
N GLU A 414 8.24 20.30 6.71
CA GLU A 414 7.72 20.42 8.07
C GLU A 414 6.60 21.48 8.12
N LYS A 415 5.42 21.06 8.58
CA LYS A 415 4.26 21.90 8.84
C LYS A 415 4.36 22.34 10.30
N ARG A 416 4.82 23.57 10.50
CA ARG A 416 5.05 24.18 11.82
C ARG A 416 3.80 24.26 12.67
#